data_AF-A0A7X1HGZ6-F1
#
_entry.id   AF-A0A7X1HGZ6-F1
#
_cell.length_a   1.000
_cell.length_b   1.000
_cell.length_c   1.000
_cell.angle_alpha   90.00
_cell.angle_beta   90.00
_cell.angle_gamma   90.00
#
_symmetry.space_group_name_H-M   'P 1'
#
loop_
_entity.id
_entity.type
_entity.pdbx_description
1 polymer ?
#
loop_
_entity_poly.entity_id
_entity_poly.type
_entity_poly.pdbx_seq_one_letter_code
_entity_poly.pdbx_strand_id
1 'polypeptide(L)'
;TGEIPRGIQKVAKHIEPLVAAAHTLEEQKFYPDLELHAGSCFGSLLLDQVKSEHRVDRRAARELSLTLAAVARKRCRLSLKTVAHMVRGFQEAVRRHITAEQMLLQQLLNVEPEMQVFPA
;
A
#
# COMPACT_ATOMS: atom_id res chain seq x y z
N THR A 1 16.71 -27.24 6.28
CA THR A 1 17.44 -26.05 5.79
C THR A 1 16.84 -25.67 4.45
N GLY A 2 16.30 -24.47 4.31
CA GLY A 2 15.71 -24.00 3.05
C GLY A 2 16.75 -23.30 2.18
N GLU A 3 16.62 -23.42 0.86
CA GLU A 3 17.44 -22.66 -0.07
C GLU A 3 16.99 -21.18 -0.07
N ILE A 4 17.95 -20.26 -0.19
CA ILE A 4 17.65 -18.83 -0.31
C ILE A 4 17.14 -18.57 -1.74
N PRO A 5 15.92 -18.01 -1.93
CA PRO A 5 15.39 -17.76 -3.26
C PRO A 5 16.27 -16.84 -4.09
N ARG A 6 16.40 -17.15 -5.38
CA ARG A 6 17.04 -16.25 -6.36
C ARG A 6 16.27 -14.93 -6.39
N GLY A 7 17.00 -13.81 -6.47
CA GLY A 7 16.40 -12.47 -6.55
C GLY A 7 16.00 -11.82 -5.22
N ILE A 8 16.21 -12.48 -4.08
CA ILE A 8 15.92 -11.90 -2.75
C ILE A 8 16.58 -10.52 -2.53
N GLN A 9 17.79 -10.33 -3.06
CA GLN A 9 18.51 -9.06 -2.97
C GLN A 9 17.86 -7.96 -3.81
N LYS A 10 17.29 -8.31 -4.97
CA LYS A 10 16.52 -7.38 -5.80
C LYS A 10 15.25 -6.98 -5.06
N VAL A 11 14.50 -7.94 -4.50
CA VAL A 11 13.29 -7.63 -3.73
C VAL A 11 13.61 -6.73 -2.53
N ALA A 12 14.63 -7.09 -1.75
CA ALA A 12 15.06 -6.30 -0.60
C ALA A 12 15.38 -4.84 -0.99
N LYS A 13 16.06 -4.62 -2.12
CA LYS A 13 16.42 -3.27 -2.59
C LYS A 13 15.21 -2.42 -3.00
N HIS A 14 14.14 -3.02 -3.51
CA HIS A 14 13.06 -2.27 -4.17
C HIS A 14 11.76 -2.20 -3.36
N ILE A 15 11.50 -3.12 -2.42
CA ILE A 15 10.21 -3.21 -1.74
C ILE A 15 9.83 -1.93 -0.98
N GLU A 16 10.76 -1.35 -0.21
CA GLU A 16 10.53 -0.10 0.52
C GLU A 16 10.38 1.11 -0.42
N PRO A 17 11.30 1.36 -1.38
CA PRO A 17 11.14 2.45 -2.35
C PRO A 17 9.86 2.38 -3.17
N LEU A 18 9.40 1.18 -3.55
CA LEU A 18 8.17 1.01 -4.33
C LEU A 18 6.93 1.39 -3.53
N VAL A 19 6.82 0.95 -2.28
CA VAL A 19 5.71 1.34 -1.39
C VAL A 19 5.73 2.85 -1.15
N ALA A 20 6.89 3.44 -0.90
CA ALA A 20 7.01 4.88 -0.71
C ALA A 20 6.58 5.67 -1.95
N ALA A 21 6.96 5.20 -3.14
CA ALA A 21 6.60 5.84 -4.40
C ALA A 21 5.10 5.72 -4.71
N ALA A 22 4.48 4.56 -4.44
CA ALA A 22 3.03 4.37 -4.57
C ALA A 22 2.27 5.36 -3.67
N HIS A 23 2.60 5.38 -2.38
CA HIS A 23 1.97 6.32 -1.45
C HIS A 23 2.19 7.79 -1.80
N THR A 24 3.36 8.13 -2.32
CA THR A 24 3.63 9.51 -2.77
C THR A 24 2.75 9.87 -3.96
N LEU A 25 2.54 8.93 -4.89
CA LEU A 25 1.65 9.12 -6.03
C LEU A 25 0.19 9.29 -5.56
N GLU A 26 -0.27 8.45 -4.64
CA GLU A 26 -1.61 8.50 -4.06
C GLU A 26 -1.84 9.85 -3.37
N GLU A 27 -0.93 10.26 -2.48
CA GLU A 27 -0.99 11.53 -1.75
C GLU A 27 -0.98 12.76 -2.68
N GLN A 28 -0.23 12.69 -3.80
CA GLN A 28 -0.09 13.82 -4.72
C GLN A 28 -1.17 13.91 -5.79
N LYS A 29 -1.77 12.79 -6.17
CA LYS A 29 -2.65 12.70 -7.35
C LYS A 29 -4.02 12.14 -7.05
N PHE A 30 -4.13 11.17 -6.17
CA PHE A 30 -5.38 10.46 -5.94
C PHE A 30 -6.20 11.09 -4.81
N TYR A 31 -5.57 11.36 -3.67
CA TYR A 31 -6.25 11.90 -2.49
C TYR A 31 -6.83 13.30 -2.67
N PRO A 32 -6.18 14.26 -3.38
CA PRO A 32 -6.77 15.58 -3.58
C PRO A 32 -8.13 15.52 -4.31
N ASP A 33 -8.24 14.68 -5.34
CA ASP A 33 -9.49 14.54 -6.09
C ASP A 33 -10.55 13.82 -5.23
N LEU A 34 -10.15 12.83 -4.44
CA LEU A 34 -11.05 12.18 -3.48
C LEU A 34 -11.56 13.15 -2.42
N GLU A 35 -10.73 14.03 -1.87
CA GLU A 35 -11.17 15.02 -0.88
C GLU A 35 -12.20 15.99 -1.45
N LEU A 36 -12.02 16.42 -2.70
CA LEU A 36 -12.95 17.32 -3.39
C LEU A 36 -14.30 16.64 -3.68
N HIS A 37 -14.28 15.34 -3.99
CA HIS A 37 -15.47 14.59 -4.42
C HIS A 37 -15.99 13.59 -3.39
N ALA A 38 -15.42 13.54 -2.18
CA ALA A 38 -15.90 12.72 -1.06
C ALA A 38 -17.22 13.31 -0.55
N GLY A 39 -18.29 13.18 -1.34
CA GLY A 39 -19.63 13.65 -1.02
C GLY A 39 -20.30 12.87 0.11
N SER A 40 -19.58 11.97 0.80
CA SER A 40 -20.10 11.19 1.92
C SER A 40 -19.12 11.12 3.09
N CYS A 41 -19.65 11.18 4.31
CA CYS A 41 -18.89 11.01 5.56
C CYS A 41 -18.12 9.68 5.59
N PHE A 42 -18.68 8.62 5.01
CA PHE A 42 -18.01 7.32 4.92
C PHE A 42 -16.75 7.36 4.04
N GLY A 43 -16.80 8.05 2.89
CA GLY A 43 -15.63 8.22 2.03
C GLY A 43 -14.51 9.00 2.71
N SER A 44 -14.84 10.08 3.43
CA SER A 44 -13.86 10.86 4.20
C SER A 44 -13.20 10.04 5.31
N LEU A 45 -13.99 9.28 6.09
CA LEU A 45 -13.46 8.42 7.15
C LEU A 45 -12.56 7.30 6.60
N LEU A 46 -12.95 6.69 5.47
CA LEU A 46 -12.14 5.66 4.82
C LEU A 46 -10.83 6.25 4.30
N LEU A 47 -10.86 7.44 3.69
CA LEU A 47 -9.66 8.15 3.23
C LEU A 47 -8.68 8.45 4.38
N ASP A 48 -9.18 8.96 5.51
CA ASP A 48 -8.37 9.24 6.69
C ASP A 48 -7.73 7.96 7.25
N GLN A 49 -8.50 6.87 7.28
CA GLN A 49 -7.99 5.56 7.69
C GLN A 49 -6.84 5.11 6.77
N VAL A 50 -7.04 5.11 5.44
CA VAL A 50 -6.01 4.68 4.48
C VAL A 50 -4.73 5.52 4.62
N LYS A 51 -4.84 6.85 4.72
CA LYS A 51 -3.69 7.73 4.99
C LYS A 51 -2.96 7.39 6.28
N SER A 52 -3.70 7.06 7.35
CA SER A 52 -3.09 6.69 8.63
C SER A 52 -2.29 5.38 8.54
N GLU A 53 -2.71 4.46 7.66
CA GLU A 53 -2.06 3.17 7.45
C GLU A 53 -0.72 3.30 6.69
N HIS A 54 -0.52 4.37 5.90
CA HIS A 54 0.73 4.60 5.13
C HIS A 54 1.99 4.49 5.99
N ARG A 55 1.96 5.06 7.20
CA ARG A 55 3.11 5.02 8.11
C ARG A 55 3.43 3.59 8.54
N VAL A 56 2.40 2.79 8.79
CA VAL A 56 2.53 1.39 9.21
C VAL A 56 3.05 0.54 8.05
N ASP A 57 2.49 0.72 6.85
CA ASP A 57 2.86 -0.01 5.64
C ASP A 57 4.30 0.31 5.21
N ARG A 58 4.72 1.59 5.23
CA ARG A 58 6.10 2.00 4.98
C ARG A 58 7.07 1.36 5.98
N ARG A 59 6.69 1.32 7.27
CA ARG A 59 7.51 0.68 8.31
C ARG A 59 7.63 -0.82 8.06
N ALA A 60 6.53 -1.51 7.76
CA ALA A 60 6.54 -2.93 7.44
C ALA A 60 7.41 -3.23 6.21
N ALA A 61 7.33 -2.40 5.16
CA ALA A 61 8.16 -2.52 3.96
C ALA A 61 9.66 -2.36 4.29
N ARG A 62 10.02 -1.38 5.13
CA ARG A 62 11.39 -1.15 5.60
C ARG A 62 11.92 -2.33 6.42
N GLU A 63 11.14 -2.81 7.38
CA GLU A 63 11.52 -3.95 8.22
C GLU A 63 11.71 -5.22 7.37
N LEU A 64 10.84 -5.44 6.38
CA LEU A 64 10.97 -6.56 5.46
C LEU A 64 12.17 -6.40 4.52
N SER A 65 12.41 -5.20 3.97
CA SER A 65 13.59 -4.84 3.18
C SER A 65 14.89 -5.22 3.90
N LEU A 66 15.05 -4.75 5.14
CA LEU A 66 16.23 -5.03 5.97
C LEU A 66 16.36 -6.53 6.27
N THR A 67 15.26 -7.20 6.59
CA THR A 67 15.24 -8.64 6.87
C THR A 67 15.69 -9.45 5.66
N LEU A 68 15.10 -9.18 4.48
CA LEU A 68 15.47 -9.86 3.24
C LEU A 68 16.92 -9.57 2.83
N ALA A 69 17.40 -8.35 3.07
CA ALA A 69 18.79 -7.98 2.82
C ALA A 69 19.77 -8.71 3.78
N ALA A 70 19.35 -8.98 5.02
CA ALA A 70 20.11 -9.79 5.97
C ALA A 70 20.11 -11.28 5.57
N VAL A 71 18.99 -11.81 5.07
CA VAL A 71 18.91 -13.19 4.54
C VAL A 71 19.82 -13.33 3.33
N ALA A 72 19.78 -12.40 2.38
CA ALA A 72 20.62 -12.40 1.18
C ALA A 72 22.12 -12.48 1.52
N ARG A 73 22.54 -11.81 2.61
CA ARG A 73 23.93 -11.79 3.09
C ARG A 73 24.27 -12.95 4.05
N LYS A 74 23.35 -13.89 4.28
CA LYS A 74 23.48 -14.98 5.27
C LYS A 74 23.76 -14.48 6.70
N ARG A 75 23.24 -13.30 7.06
CA ARG A 75 23.39 -12.65 8.38
C ARG A 75 22.07 -12.55 9.15
N CYS A 76 20.99 -13.14 8.66
CA CYS A 76 19.71 -13.14 9.35
C CYS A 76 19.69 -14.18 10.47
N ARG A 77 19.26 -13.76 11.67
CA ARG A 77 19.09 -14.65 12.84
C ARG A 77 17.73 -15.37 12.85
N LEU A 78 16.79 -14.92 12.02
CA LEU A 78 15.47 -15.52 11.91
C LEU A 78 15.50 -16.77 11.04
N SER A 79 14.65 -17.75 11.36
CA SER A 79 14.45 -18.91 10.48
C SER A 79 13.81 -18.48 9.16
N LEU A 80 14.11 -19.20 8.07
CA LEU A 80 13.45 -18.94 6.78
C LEU A 80 11.92 -19.11 6.85
N LYS A 81 11.41 -19.96 7.75
CA LYS A 81 9.97 -20.11 8.00
C LYS A 81 9.37 -18.81 8.57
N THR A 82 10.06 -18.18 9.51
CA THR A 82 9.67 -16.88 10.08
C THR A 82 9.70 -15.79 9.02
N VAL A 83 10.77 -15.71 8.24
CA VAL A 83 10.87 -14.73 7.15
C VAL A 83 9.75 -14.91 6.12
N ALA A 84 9.43 -16.16 5.75
CA ALA A 84 8.32 -16.44 4.84
C ALA A 84 6.96 -16.00 5.43
N HIS A 85 6.78 -16.08 6.75
CA HIS A 85 5.57 -15.58 7.41
C HIS A 85 5.51 -14.05 7.38
N MET A 86 6.63 -13.36 7.59
CA MET A 86 6.71 -11.89 7.44
C MET A 86 6.36 -11.45 6.02
N VAL A 87 6.88 -12.15 4.99
CA VAL A 87 6.55 -11.87 3.59
C VAL A 87 5.05 -12.01 3.33
N ARG A 88 4.43 -13.10 3.81
CA ARG A 88 2.97 -13.30 3.66
C ARG A 88 2.18 -12.19 4.38
N GLY A 89 2.55 -11.87 5.62
CA GLY A 89 1.89 -10.80 6.36
C GLY A 89 1.96 -9.45 5.64
N PHE A 90 3.11 -9.12 5.05
CA PHE A 90 3.27 -7.92 4.23
C PHE A 90 2.41 -7.97 2.96
N GLN A 91 2.36 -9.11 2.26
CA GLN A 91 1.51 -9.28 1.08
C GLN A 91 0.02 -9.08 1.42
N GLU A 92 -0.45 -9.62 2.55
CA GLU A 92 -1.84 -9.42 2.97
C GLU A 92 -2.11 -7.96 3.38
N ALA A 93 -1.16 -7.27 4.02
CA ALA A 93 -1.29 -5.86 4.33
C ALA A 93 -1.45 -5.01 3.06
N VAL A 94 -0.57 -5.22 2.07
CA VAL A 94 -0.65 -4.52 0.77
C VAL A 94 -1.95 -4.85 0.04
N ARG A 95 -2.44 -6.09 0.06
CA ARG A 95 -3.72 -6.44 -0.56
C ARG A 95 -4.89 -5.70 0.09
N ARG A 96 -4.94 -5.63 1.42
CA ARG A 96 -6.00 -4.88 2.13
C ARG A 96 -5.93 -3.39 1.81
N HIS A 97 -4.71 -2.83 1.75
CA HIS A 97 -4.48 -1.44 1.36
C HIS A 97 -5.07 -1.15 -0.02
N ILE A 98 -4.64 -1.90 -1.04
CA ILE A 98 -5.10 -1.75 -2.43
C ILE A 98 -6.63 -1.91 -2.54
N THR A 99 -7.21 -2.87 -1.82
CA THR A 99 -8.68 -3.05 -1.83
C THR A 99 -9.39 -1.81 -1.31
N ALA A 100 -8.90 -1.20 -0.23
CA ALA A 100 -9.50 0.03 0.31
C ALA A 100 -9.40 1.20 -0.68
N GLU A 101 -8.26 1.35 -1.36
CA GLU A 101 -8.08 2.36 -2.41
C GLU A 101 -9.02 2.14 -3.61
N GLN A 102 -9.20 0.88 -4.03
CA GLN A 102 -10.14 0.53 -5.10
C GLN A 102 -11.58 0.90 -4.72
N MET A 103 -11.98 0.70 -3.46
CA MET A 103 -13.30 1.12 -2.98
C MET A 103 -13.45 2.65 -3.02
N LEU A 104 -12.42 3.40 -2.64
CA LEU A 104 -12.41 4.87 -2.76
C LEU A 104 -12.48 5.32 -4.22
N LEU A 105 -11.73 4.68 -5.12
CA LEU A 105 -11.75 5.00 -6.55
C LEU A 105 -13.13 4.75 -7.15
N GLN A 106 -13.78 3.64 -6.78
CA GLN A 106 -15.16 3.36 -7.20
C GLN A 106 -16.15 4.42 -6.72
N GLN A 107 -16.00 4.93 -5.49
CA GLN A 107 -16.81 6.04 -5.01
C GLN A 107 -16.63 7.29 -5.86
N LEU A 108 -15.39 7.63 -6.21
CA LEU A 108 -15.10 8.79 -7.07
C LEU A 108 -15.74 8.65 -8.47
N LEU A 109 -15.66 7.46 -9.07
CA LEU A 109 -16.25 7.19 -10.38
C LEU A 109 -17.78 7.18 -10.37
N ASN A 110 -18.41 6.80 -9.24
CA ASN A 110 -19.87 6.79 -9.11
C ASN A 110 -20.47 8.19 -8.85
N VAL A 111 -19.65 9.23 -8.71
CA VAL A 111 -20.07 10.62 -8.47
C VAL A 111 -20.28 11.40 -9.78
N GLU A 112 -20.39 10.73 -10.94
CA GLU A 112 -20.70 11.43 -12.20
C GLU A 112 -21.90 12.39 -12.07
N PRO A 113 -21.80 13.62 -12.60
CA PRO A 113 -22.68 14.72 -12.25
C PRO A 113 -24.09 14.46 -12.78
N GLU A 114 -25.11 14.71 -11.95
CA GLU A 114 -26.40 15.16 -12.48
C GLU A 114 -26.11 16.36 -13.38
N MET A 115 -26.14 16.15 -14.70
CA MET A 115 -26.00 17.21 -15.69
C MET A 115 -26.97 18.33 -15.31
N GLN A 116 -26.43 19.54 -15.12
CA GLN A 116 -27.20 20.77 -14.99
C GLN A 116 -28.26 20.83 -16.08
N VAL A 117 -29.52 20.62 -15.68
CA VAL A 117 -30.67 20.96 -16.51
C VAL A 117 -30.75 22.47 -16.52
N PHE A 118 -30.21 23.10 -17.58
CA PHE A 118 -30.48 24.50 -17.85
C PHE A 118 -31.95 24.64 -18.28
N PRO A 119 -32.75 25.53 -17.66
CA PRO A 119 -34.12 25.76 -18.12
C PRO A 119 -34.11 26.48 -19.48
N ALA A 120 -35.07 26.09 -20.33
CA ALA A 120 -35.30 26.62 -21.67
C ALA A 120 -35.79 28.08 -21.67
#